data_AF-A0A0E3K407-F1
#
_entry.id   AF-A0A0E3K407-F1
#
_cell.length_a   1.000
_cell.length_b   1.000
_cell.length_c   1.000
_cell.angle_alpha   90.00
_cell.angle_beta   90.00
_cell.angle_gamma   90.00
#
_symmetry.space_group_name_H-M   'P 1'
#
loop_
_entity.id
_entity.type
_entity.pdbx_description
1 polymer ?
#
loop_
_entity_poly.entity_id
_entity_poly.type
_entity_poly.pdbx_seq_one_letter_code
_entity_poly.pdbx_strand_id
1 'polypeptide(L)' 'MIIIDHLIDNFDVYIDWAFGDFYQEWKSGQYKKFSECPSYYELKTIINSVNHLRKYMGWEALSIKGMIQDRE' A
#
# COMPACT_ATOMS: atom_id res chain seq x y z
N MET A 1 -21.60 -0.78 -12.94
CA MET A 1 -20.23 -0.78 -12.41
C MET A 1 -20.25 0.12 -11.19
N ILE A 2 -20.69 -0.42 -10.04
CA ILE A 2 -20.91 0.34 -8.78
C ILE A 2 -20.25 -0.44 -7.62
N ILE A 3 -20.35 -1.77 -7.66
CA ILE A 3 -19.74 -2.66 -6.66
C ILE A 3 -18.20 -2.56 -6.66
N ILE A 4 -17.58 -2.40 -7.84
CA ILE A 4 -16.13 -2.30 -7.99
C ILE A 4 -15.61 -1.00 -7.37
N ASP A 5 -16.31 0.12 -7.57
CA ASP A 5 -15.92 1.41 -6.99
C ASP A 5 -15.95 1.36 -5.45
N HIS A 6 -17.03 0.84 -4.86
CA HIS A 6 -17.11 0.67 -3.41
C HIS A 6 -16.08 -0.31 -2.83
N LEU A 7 -15.73 -1.37 -3.57
CA LEU A 7 -14.70 -2.32 -3.14
C LEU A 7 -13.32 -1.64 -3.08
N ILE A 8 -13.04 -0.79 -4.06
CA ILE A 8 -11.77 -0.06 -4.18
C ILE A 8 -11.67 1.01 -3.12
N ASP A 9 -12.74 1.77 -2.88
CA ASP A 9 -12.79 2.75 -1.79
C ASP A 9 -12.45 2.10 -0.44
N ASN A 10 -12.94 0.87 -0.21
CA ASN A 10 -12.60 0.12 1.01
C ASN A 10 -11.12 -0.28 1.03
N PHE A 11 -10.55 -0.74 -0.09
CA PHE A 11 -9.14 -1.09 -0.16
C PHE A 11 -8.22 0.10 0.09
N ASP A 12 -8.57 1.28 -0.43
CA ASP A 12 -7.78 2.50 -0.23
C ASP A 12 -7.68 2.84 1.26
N VAL A 13 -8.76 2.69 2.04
CA VAL A 13 -8.73 2.89 3.50
C VAL A 13 -7.76 1.91 4.19
N TYR A 14 -7.78 0.63 3.81
CA TYR A 14 -6.88 -0.37 4.41
C TYR A 14 -5.42 -0.16 3.98
N ILE A 15 -5.19 0.23 2.73
CA ILE A 15 -3.87 0.56 2.21
C ILE A 15 -3.31 1.77 2.96
N ASP A 16 -4.11 2.83 3.12
CA ASP A 16 -3.70 4.06 3.79
C ASP A 16 -3.36 3.82 5.26
N TRP A 17 -4.14 2.98 5.94
CA TRP A 17 -3.87 2.60 7.33
C TRP A 17 -2.55 1.83 7.45
N ALA A 18 -2.39 0.74 6.69
CA ALA A 18 -1.17 -0.08 6.71
C ALA A 18 0.07 0.71 6.24
N PHE A 19 -0.11 1.63 5.29
CA PHE A 19 0.95 2.52 4.85
C PHE A 19 1.30 3.56 5.90
N GLY A 20 0.32 4.03 6.68
CA GLY A 20 0.54 4.92 7.81
C GLY A 20 1.55 4.35 8.80
N ASP A 21 1.31 3.13 9.27
CA ASP A 21 2.18 2.44 10.22
C ASP A 21 3.59 2.21 9.63
N PHE A 22 3.65 1.69 8.39
CA PHE A 22 4.91 1.52 7.68
C PHE A 22 5.69 2.82 7.50
N TYR A 23 5.00 3.91 7.15
CA TYR A 23 5.65 5.19 6.90
C TYR A 23 6.26 5.77 8.17
N GLN A 24 5.58 5.63 9.33
CA GLN A 24 6.14 6.06 10.61
C GLN A 24 7.37 5.22 11.00
N GLU A 25 7.30 3.90 10.84
CA GLU A 25 8.43 2.99 11.06
C GLU A 25 9.60 3.36 10.14
N TRP A 26 9.34 3.60 8.86
CA TRP A 26 10.36 3.97 7.89
C TRP A 26 11.00 5.33 8.19
N LYS A 27 10.19 6.35 8.51
CA LYS A 27 10.68 7.70 8.85
C LYS A 27 11.47 7.74 10.16
N SER A 28 11.30 6.77 11.05
CA SER A 28 12.10 6.66 12.28
C SER A 28 13.60 6.50 12.01
N GLY A 29 13.99 6.02 10.82
CA GLY A 29 15.39 5.75 10.46
C GLY A 29 16.00 4.54 11.17
N GLN A 30 15.23 3.80 11.98
CA GLN A 30 15.71 2.62 12.71
C GLN A 30 16.00 1.41 11.79
N TYR A 31 15.36 1.37 10.62
CA TYR A 31 15.43 0.28 9.66
C TYR A 31 16.21 0.69 8.42
N LYS A 32 17.09 -0.18 7.92
CA LYS A 32 17.92 0.08 6.73
C LYS A 32 17.24 -0.41 5.45
N LYS A 33 16.31 -1.35 5.57
CA LYS A 33 15.54 -1.91 4.45
C LYS A 33 14.05 -1.88 4.80
N PHE A 34 13.20 -1.71 3.79
CA PHE A 34 11.75 -1.80 3.98
C PHE A 34 11.33 -3.11 4.64
N SER A 35 11.93 -4.24 4.26
CA SER A 35 11.59 -5.55 4.82
C SER A 35 11.94 -5.75 6.30
N GLU A 36 12.65 -4.79 6.90
CA GLU A 36 12.96 -4.79 8.34
C GLU A 36 11.89 -4.03 9.15
N CYS A 37 11.07 -3.18 8.50
CA CYS A 37 9.93 -2.53 9.14
C CYS A 37 8.88 -3.59 9.52
N PRO A 38 8.43 -3.65 10.79
CA PRO A 38 7.47 -4.65 11.26
C PRO A 38 6.20 -4.75 10.38
N SER A 39 5.66 -3.62 9.95
CA SER A 39 4.44 -3.54 9.13
C SER A 39 4.65 -3.85 7.63
N TYR A 40 5.89 -4.03 7.17
CA TYR A 40 6.19 -4.15 5.74
C TYR A 40 5.47 -5.30 5.05
N TYR A 41 5.46 -6.48 5.67
CA TYR A 41 4.87 -7.67 5.06
C TYR A 41 3.35 -7.59 5.01
N GLU A 42 2.72 -6.92 5.97
CA GLU A 42 1.30 -6.61 5.94
C GLU A 42 0.98 -5.68 4.76
N LEU A 43 1.63 -4.52 4.70
CA LEU A 43 1.44 -3.55 3.61
C LEU A 43 1.70 -4.19 2.24
N LYS A 44 2.77 -4.96 2.10
CA LYS A 44 3.10 -5.66 0.85
C LYS A 44 2.04 -6.68 0.45
N THR A 45 1.45 -7.38 1.42
CA THR A 45 0.40 -8.37 1.15
C THR A 45 -0.87 -7.69 0.65
N ILE A 46 -1.27 -6.58 1.27
CA ILE A 46 -2.41 -5.78 0.84
C ILE A 46 -2.18 -5.24 -0.58
N ILE A 47 -1.03 -4.60 -0.84
CA ILE A 47 -0.68 -4.07 -2.17
C ILE A 47 -0.67 -5.18 -3.24
N ASN A 48 -0.11 -6.35 -2.95
CA ASN A 48 -0.08 -7.46 -3.91
C ASN A 48 -1.49 -7.97 -4.25
N SER A 49 -2.38 -7.99 -3.26
CA SER A 49 -3.77 -8.41 -3.43
C SER A 49 -4.54 -7.41 -4.29
N VAL A 50 -4.37 -6.11 -4.01
CA VAL A 50 -5.04 -5.04 -4.75
C VAL A 50 -4.46 -4.88 -6.16
N ASN A 51 -3.17 -5.10 -6.36
CA ASN A 51 -2.55 -5.07 -7.68
C ASN A 51 -3.08 -6.14 -8.64
N HIS A 52 -3.55 -7.29 -8.13
CA HIS A 52 -4.26 -8.26 -8.97
C HIS A 52 -5.56 -7.68 -9.53
N LEU A 53 -6.33 -6.96 -8.69
CA LEU A 53 -7.57 -6.30 -9.11
C LEU A 53 -7.28 -5.14 -10.05
N ARG A 54 -6.31 -4.28 -9.72
CA ARG A 54 -5.89 -3.14 -10.55
C ARG A 54 -5.45 -3.59 -11.95
N LYS A 55 -4.70 -4.69 -12.02
CA LYS A 55 -4.33 -5.31 -13.31
C LYS A 55 -5.55 -5.72 -14.13
N TYR A 56 -6.56 -6.33 -13.52
CA TYR A 56 -7.81 -6.69 -14.21
C TYR A 56 -8.54 -5.46 -14.74
N MET A 57 -8.47 -4.33 -14.03
CA MET A 57 -9.10 -3.06 -14.40
C MET A 57 -8.27 -2.21 -15.37
N GLY A 58 -7.05 -2.64 -15.72
CA GLY A 58 -6.12 -1.87 -16.56
C GLY A 58 -5.51 -0.65 -15.86
N TRP A 59 -5.50 -0.62 -14.53
CA TRP A 59 -4.90 0.45 -13.74
C TRP A 59 -3.42 0.19 -13.45
N GLU A 60 -2.68 1.26 -13.19
CA GLU A 60 -1.28 1.15 -12.79
C GLU A 60 -1.13 0.46 -11.43
N ALA A 61 -0.09 -0.36 -11.30
CA ALA A 61 0.21 -1.06 -10.07
C ALA A 61 0.72 -0.10 -8.99
N LEU A 62 0.23 -0.27 -7.76
CA LEU A 62 0.75 0.41 -6.59
C LEU A 62 2.13 -0.14 -6.22
N SER A 63 2.99 0.73 -5.73
CA SER A 63 4.28 0.35 -5.16
C SER A 63 4.56 1.16 -3.90
N ILE A 64 5.16 0.52 -2.88
CA ILE A 64 5.52 1.19 -1.62
C ILE A 64 6.42 2.40 -1.89
N LYS A 65 7.34 2.30 -2.86
CA LYS A 65 8.23 3.40 -3.24
C LYS A 65 7.45 4.59 -3.83
N GLY A 66 6.50 4.34 -4.73
CA GLY A 66 5.64 5.38 -5.28
C GLY A 66 4.83 6.08 -4.20
N MET A 67 4.23 5.30 -3.29
CA MET A 67 3.46 5.83 -2.17
C MET A 67 4.29 6.71 -1.22
N ILE A 68 5.57 6.38 -0.99
CA ILE A 68 6.48 7.26 -0.23
C ILE A 68 6.67 8.58 -0.97
N GLN A 69 6.92 8.54 -2.29
CA GLN A 69 7.13 9.75 -3.11
C GLN A 69 5.89 10.64 -3.13
N ASP A 70 4.69 10.05 -3.18
CA ASP A 70 3.42 10.80 -3.20
C ASP A 70 3.10 11.48 -1.86
N ARG A 71 3.72 11.05 -0.76
CA ARG A 71 3.53 11.60 0.59
C ARG A 71 4.57 12.67 0.97
N GLU A 72 5.67 12.79 0.23
CA GLU A 72 6.75 13.77 0.45
C GLU A 72 6.57 15.06 -0.36
#